data_AF-A0A0C3P7R6-F1
#
_entry.id   AF-A0A0C3P7R6-F1
#
_cell.length_a   1.000
_cell.length_b   1.000
_cell.length_c   1.000
_cell.angle_alpha   90.00
_cell.angle_beta   90.00
_cell.angle_gamma   90.00
#
_symmetry.space_group_name_H-M   'P 1'
#
loop_
_entity.id
_entity.type
_entity.pdbx_description
1 polymer ?
#
loop_
_entity_poly.entity_id
_entity_poly.type
_entity_poly.pdbx_seq_one_letter_code
_entity_poly.pdbx_strand_id
1 'polypeptide(L)'
;MPNPLRPSKNAIIYSMVDGEPYVGMPPTKPTTLPVLLYARDSVKEPPMFNMEKVGDCTYVISARDYKTREDRGLLIGSMEGEAQKWCIQYTERNDAYIIAKENDRGVGWVAPTNEEERREDRQILVRQLIVGPSEPPFYPSNQLFRFKYQE
;
A
#
# COMPACT_ATOMS: atom_id res chain seq x y z
N MET A 1 39.89 10.45 -36.01
CA MET A 1 39.06 11.22 -35.06
C MET A 1 37.78 10.44 -34.83
N PRO A 2 37.31 10.24 -33.58
CA PRO A 2 36.02 9.61 -33.35
C PRO A 2 34.93 10.46 -34.01
N ASN A 3 33.96 9.79 -34.63
CA ASN A 3 32.84 10.46 -35.29
C ASN A 3 31.98 11.10 -34.19
N PRO A 4 31.74 12.42 -34.22
CA PRO A 4 30.98 13.07 -33.16
C PRO A 4 29.55 12.52 -33.14
N LEU A 5 29.09 12.12 -31.95
CA LEU A 5 27.73 11.65 -31.73
C LEU A 5 26.73 12.71 -32.18
N ARG A 6 25.76 12.29 -33.00
CA ARG A 6 24.68 13.17 -33.47
C ARG A 6 23.51 13.13 -32.46
N PRO A 7 22.98 14.27 -32.01
CA PRO A 7 21.77 14.28 -31.18
C PRO A 7 20.59 13.61 -31.92
N SER A 8 19.88 12.69 -31.25
CA SER A 8 18.72 11.98 -31.81
C SER A 8 17.71 11.64 -30.71
N LYS A 9 16.41 11.67 -31.04
CA LYS A 9 15.31 11.25 -30.14
C LYS A 9 15.03 9.75 -30.18
N ASN A 10 15.58 9.03 -31.17
CA ASN A 10 15.27 7.62 -31.46
C ASN A 10 16.55 6.78 -31.63
N ALA A 11 17.58 7.03 -30.81
CA ALA A 11 18.79 6.22 -30.85
C ALA A 11 18.53 4.84 -30.23
N ILE A 12 18.96 3.78 -30.91
CA ILE A 12 18.99 2.41 -30.37
C ILE A 12 20.41 2.17 -29.84
N ILE A 13 20.50 1.66 -28.62
CA ILE A 13 21.78 1.38 -27.96
C ILE A 13 21.89 -0.14 -27.82
N TYR A 14 23.05 -0.68 -28.18
CA TYR A 14 23.43 -2.07 -27.97
C TYR A 14 24.73 -2.12 -27.16
N SER A 15 24.94 -3.20 -26.41
CA SER A 15 26.19 -3.50 -25.72
C SER A 15 27.12 -4.30 -26.63
N MET A 16 28.44 -4.14 -26.52
CA MET A 16 29.42 -4.91 -27.33
C MET A 16 29.79 -6.27 -26.69
N VAL A 17 29.04 -6.75 -25.69
CA VAL A 17 29.19 -8.11 -25.15
C VAL A 17 28.63 -9.14 -26.14
N ASP A 18 28.99 -10.41 -25.98
CA ASP A 18 28.55 -11.50 -26.87
C ASP A 18 27.02 -11.48 -27.09
N GLY A 19 26.62 -11.49 -28.36
CA GLY A 19 25.20 -11.42 -28.76
C GLY A 19 24.62 -10.00 -28.86
N GLU A 20 25.44 -8.96 -28.67
CA GLU A 20 25.11 -7.54 -28.83
C GLU A 20 23.74 -7.12 -28.25
N PRO A 21 23.46 -7.36 -26.95
CA PRO A 21 22.12 -7.15 -26.41
C PRO A 21 21.72 -5.67 -26.40
N TYR A 22 20.43 -5.40 -26.61
CA TYR A 22 19.86 -4.07 -26.53
C TYR A 22 19.92 -3.50 -25.11
N VAL A 23 20.27 -2.22 -25.00
CA VAL A 23 20.20 -1.45 -23.75
C VAL A 23 18.90 -0.65 -23.76
N GLY A 24 18.06 -0.88 -22.74
CA GLY A 24 16.80 -0.19 -22.59
C GLY A 24 16.37 -0.12 -21.13
N MET A 25 15.35 0.70 -20.86
CA MET A 25 14.66 0.68 -19.58
C MET A 25 13.49 -0.30 -19.66
N PRO A 26 13.16 -1.02 -18.57
CA PRO A 26 11.93 -1.81 -18.51
C PRO A 26 10.73 -0.89 -18.80
N PRO A 27 9.81 -1.28 -19.70
CA PRO A 27 8.70 -0.42 -20.13
C PRO A 27 7.59 -0.25 -19.07
N THR A 28 7.75 -0.80 -17.86
CA THR A 28 6.65 -1.00 -16.91
C THR A 28 6.67 -0.07 -15.71
N LYS A 29 5.56 0.65 -15.50
CA LYS A 29 5.15 1.15 -14.17
C LYS A 29 5.10 -0.07 -13.22
N PRO A 30 5.64 0.00 -11.99
CA PRO A 30 5.64 -1.16 -11.10
C PRO A 30 4.20 -1.62 -10.86
N THR A 31 3.95 -2.90 -11.11
CA THR A 31 2.62 -3.51 -10.99
C THR A 31 2.10 -3.47 -9.55
N THR A 32 3.02 -3.51 -8.59
CA THR A 32 2.74 -3.45 -7.15
C THR A 32 3.56 -2.35 -6.47
N LEU A 33 3.00 -1.76 -5.42
CA LEU A 33 3.63 -0.74 -4.59
C LEU A 33 3.34 -1.01 -3.10
N PRO A 34 4.28 -0.76 -2.19
CA PRO A 34 4.02 -0.90 -0.76
C PRO A 34 3.12 0.24 -0.26
N VAL A 35 2.24 -0.06 0.71
CA VAL A 35 1.47 0.97 1.42
C VAL A 35 2.21 1.35 2.70
N LEU A 36 2.75 2.57 2.73
CA LEU A 36 3.68 3.02 3.77
C LEU A 36 3.08 4.02 4.75
N LEU A 37 3.60 4.03 5.98
CA LEU A 37 3.37 5.11 6.94
C LEU A 37 4.34 6.28 6.72
N TYR A 38 3.77 7.42 6.33
CA TYR A 38 4.51 8.68 6.22
C TYR A 38 4.44 9.48 7.52
N ALA A 39 5.58 10.07 7.91
CA ALA A 39 5.57 11.08 8.96
C ALA A 39 4.91 12.36 8.42
N ARG A 40 4.15 13.08 9.26
CA ARG A 40 3.34 14.23 8.81
C ARG A 40 4.17 15.36 8.19
N ASP A 41 5.40 15.52 8.64
CA ASP A 41 6.40 16.48 8.17
C ASP A 41 7.18 16.00 6.94
N SER A 42 7.10 14.70 6.61
CA SER A 42 7.80 14.10 5.46
C SER A 42 7.10 14.27 4.12
N VAL A 43 5.84 14.74 4.13
CA VAL A 43 5.03 14.92 2.92
C VAL A 43 4.39 16.31 2.90
N LYS A 44 4.33 16.94 1.72
CA LYS A 44 3.70 18.26 1.55
C LYS A 44 2.17 18.20 1.70
N GLU A 45 1.59 17.10 1.23
CA GLU A 45 0.15 16.84 1.26
C GLU A 45 -0.11 15.40 1.74
N PRO A 46 -1.19 15.16 2.48
CA PRO A 46 -1.53 13.82 2.95
C PRO A 46 -1.85 12.90 1.76
N PRO A 47 -1.36 11.65 1.74
CA PRO A 47 -1.78 10.67 0.75
C PRO A 47 -3.29 10.43 0.82
N MET A 48 -3.95 10.46 -0.35
CA MET A 48 -5.39 10.25 -0.46
C MET A 48 -5.71 8.84 -0.96
N PHE A 49 -6.76 8.27 -0.39
CA PHE A 49 -7.32 6.99 -0.80
C PHE A 49 -8.77 7.18 -1.25
N ASN A 50 -9.12 6.48 -2.33
CA ASN A 50 -10.49 6.31 -2.77
C ASN A 50 -11.08 5.10 -2.05
N MET A 51 -12.31 5.25 -1.54
CA MET A 51 -13.03 4.20 -0.84
C MET A 51 -14.37 3.97 -1.53
N GLU A 52 -14.53 2.82 -2.16
CA GLU A 52 -15.77 2.42 -2.84
C GLU A 52 -16.51 1.41 -1.97
N LYS A 53 -17.76 1.73 -1.59
CA LYS A 53 -18.60 0.83 -0.79
C LYS A 53 -19.20 -0.25 -1.69
N VAL A 54 -18.97 -1.52 -1.35
CA VAL A 54 -19.42 -2.69 -2.12
C VAL A 54 -20.24 -3.70 -1.29
N GLY A 55 -20.56 -3.35 -0.05
CA GLY A 55 -21.39 -4.13 0.87
C GLY A 55 -21.65 -3.33 2.16
N ASP A 56 -22.22 -3.94 3.20
CA ASP A 56 -22.67 -3.23 4.41
C ASP A 56 -21.55 -2.48 5.14
N CYS A 57 -20.50 -3.21 5.53
CA CYS A 57 -19.24 -2.68 6.07
C CYS A 57 -18.09 -2.79 5.07
N THR A 58 -18.36 -3.24 3.84
CA THR A 58 -17.34 -3.72 2.92
C THR A 58 -16.96 -2.66 1.90
N TYR A 59 -15.66 -2.44 1.74
CA TYR A 59 -15.09 -1.43 0.87
C TYR A 59 -13.96 -2.01 0.01
N VAL A 60 -13.82 -1.46 -1.18
CA VAL A 60 -12.58 -1.52 -1.95
C VAL A 60 -11.81 -0.21 -1.72
N ILE A 61 -10.57 -0.32 -1.27
CA ILE A 61 -9.71 0.83 -1.00
C ILE A 61 -8.63 0.90 -2.08
N SER A 62 -8.47 2.05 -2.72
CA SER A 62 -7.48 2.26 -3.79
C SER A 62 -6.80 3.62 -3.73
N ALA A 63 -5.63 3.76 -4.37
CA ALA A 63 -4.92 5.03 -4.52
C ALA A 63 -4.12 5.03 -5.82
N ARG A 64 -4.20 6.11 -6.62
CA ARG A 64 -3.41 6.29 -7.87
C ARG A 64 -3.48 5.09 -8.83
N ASP A 65 -4.68 4.53 -9.02
CA ASP A 65 -5.02 3.33 -9.80
C ASP A 65 -4.57 1.98 -9.19
N TYR A 66 -3.96 2.00 -8.00
CA TYR A 66 -3.59 0.78 -7.28
C TYR A 66 -4.68 0.40 -6.28
N LYS A 67 -5.16 -0.84 -6.38
CA LYS A 67 -6.12 -1.42 -5.44
C LYS A 67 -5.35 -2.07 -4.28
N THR A 68 -5.72 -1.74 -3.06
CA THR A 68 -5.07 -2.33 -1.89
C THR A 68 -5.39 -3.82 -1.78
N ARG A 69 -4.39 -4.61 -1.43
CA ARG A 69 -4.49 -6.05 -1.18
C ARG A 69 -3.37 -6.51 -0.26
N GLU A 70 -3.54 -7.70 0.30
CA GLU A 70 -2.48 -8.36 1.04
C GLU A 70 -1.59 -9.17 0.09
N ASP A 71 -0.28 -9.16 0.38
CA ASP A 71 0.71 -10.05 -0.20
C ASP A 71 1.77 -10.39 0.86
N ARG A 72 1.91 -11.67 1.21
CA ARG A 72 2.87 -12.20 2.20
C ARG A 72 2.85 -11.46 3.54
N GLY A 73 1.66 -11.12 4.03
CA GLY A 73 1.48 -10.41 5.31
C GLY A 73 1.75 -8.90 5.25
N LEU A 74 1.97 -8.34 4.06
CA LEU A 74 2.17 -6.91 3.83
C LEU A 74 1.00 -6.32 3.05
N LEU A 75 0.69 -5.05 3.32
CA LEU A 75 -0.29 -4.30 2.54
C LEU A 75 0.39 -3.67 1.33
N ILE A 76 -0.08 -4.02 0.15
CA ILE A 76 0.39 -3.47 -1.13
C ILE A 76 -0.77 -2.85 -1.90
N GLY A 77 -0.48 -1.90 -2.78
CA GLY A 77 -1.33 -1.52 -3.89
C GLY A 77 -0.95 -2.33 -5.13
N SER A 78 -1.92 -2.84 -5.88
CA SER A 78 -1.71 -3.57 -7.15
C SER A 78 -2.58 -2.97 -8.26
N MET A 79 -2.01 -2.83 -9.45
CA MET A 79 -2.80 -2.49 -10.66
C MET A 79 -3.50 -3.73 -11.26
N GLU A 80 -3.03 -4.92 -10.89
CA GLU A 80 -3.51 -6.20 -11.42
C GLU A 80 -4.25 -7.04 -10.37
N GLY A 81 -5.14 -7.91 -10.86
CA GLY A 81 -5.94 -8.82 -10.05
C GLY A 81 -7.22 -8.22 -9.50
N GLU A 82 -7.98 -9.06 -8.81
CA GLU A 82 -9.20 -8.63 -8.13
C GLU A 82 -8.86 -7.75 -6.92
N ALA A 83 -9.73 -6.78 -6.65
CA ALA A 83 -9.60 -5.91 -5.50
C ALA A 83 -9.87 -6.69 -4.22
N GLN A 84 -8.98 -6.61 -3.23
CA GLN A 84 -9.28 -7.12 -1.91
C GLN A 84 -10.43 -6.30 -1.31
N LYS A 85 -11.45 -7.01 -0.83
CA LYS A 85 -12.54 -6.41 -0.06
C LYS A 85 -12.14 -6.34 1.41
N TRP A 86 -12.36 -5.17 2.00
CA TRP A 86 -12.05 -4.88 3.40
C TRP A 86 -13.34 -4.53 4.15
N CYS A 87 -13.60 -5.16 5.30
CA CYS A 87 -14.64 -4.71 6.21
C CYS A 87 -14.06 -3.63 7.14
N ILE A 88 -14.69 -2.47 7.16
CA ILE A 88 -14.31 -1.33 7.99
C ILE A 88 -15.33 -1.21 9.11
N GLN A 89 -14.87 -1.35 10.35
CA GLN A 89 -15.74 -1.37 11.53
C GLN A 89 -15.35 -0.27 12.49
N TYR A 90 -16.35 0.47 12.98
CA TYR A 90 -16.17 1.53 13.96
C TYR A 90 -15.95 0.95 15.36
N THR A 91 -15.06 1.58 16.13
CA THR A 91 -14.77 1.24 17.53
C THR A 91 -15.09 2.44 18.44
N GLU A 92 -16.21 2.35 19.15
CA GLU A 92 -16.73 3.45 19.99
C GLU A 92 -15.71 3.92 21.03
N ARG A 93 -14.97 2.98 21.64
CA ARG A 93 -14.01 3.27 22.72
C ARG A 93 -12.91 4.25 22.29
N ASN A 94 -12.54 4.26 21.02
CA ASN A 94 -11.38 5.01 20.53
C ASN A 94 -11.73 6.10 19.51
N ASP A 95 -13.01 6.18 19.12
CA ASP A 95 -13.48 7.01 18.00
C ASP A 95 -12.56 6.81 16.77
N ALA A 96 -12.48 5.55 16.35
CA ALA A 96 -11.59 5.07 15.32
C ALA A 96 -12.18 3.84 14.62
N TYR A 97 -11.46 3.32 13.64
CA TYR A 97 -11.91 2.21 12.82
C TYR A 97 -10.83 1.13 12.74
N ILE A 98 -11.27 -0.12 12.67
CA ILE A 98 -10.44 -1.24 12.22
C ILE A 98 -10.71 -1.51 10.74
N ILE A 99 -9.69 -1.97 10.02
CA ILE A 99 -9.79 -2.37 8.61
C ILE A 99 -9.38 -3.84 8.53
N ALA A 100 -10.35 -4.73 8.39
CA ALA A 100 -10.15 -6.18 8.37
C ALA A 100 -10.47 -6.77 6.99
N LYS A 101 -9.95 -7.95 6.66
CA LYS A 101 -10.35 -8.68 5.45
C LYS A 101 -11.84 -9.02 5.55
N GLU A 102 -12.56 -8.91 4.45
CA GLU A 102 -13.99 -9.21 4.45
C GLU A 102 -14.29 -10.69 4.73
N ASN A 103 -13.47 -11.59 4.19
CA ASN A 103 -13.58 -13.03 4.35
C ASN A 103 -12.95 -13.59 5.64
N ASP A 104 -12.13 -12.80 6.34
CA ASP A 104 -11.54 -13.14 7.64
C ASP A 104 -11.40 -11.87 8.49
N ARG A 105 -12.44 -11.58 9.29
CA ARG A 105 -12.49 -10.38 10.13
C ARG A 105 -11.49 -10.41 11.30
N GLY A 106 -10.81 -11.53 11.52
CA GLY A 106 -9.71 -11.64 12.48
C GLY A 106 -8.39 -11.09 11.93
N VAL A 107 -8.25 -10.90 10.61
CA VAL A 107 -7.01 -10.43 9.96
C VAL A 107 -7.22 -9.05 9.36
N GLY A 108 -6.34 -8.11 9.66
CA GLY A 108 -6.51 -6.72 9.23
C GLY A 108 -5.22 -5.90 9.20
N TRP A 109 -5.39 -4.62 8.92
CA TRP A 109 -4.29 -3.66 8.80
C TRP A 109 -3.67 -3.38 10.16
N VAL A 110 -2.34 -3.45 10.24
CA VAL A 110 -1.58 -3.15 11.45
C VAL A 110 -0.40 -2.25 11.11
N ALA A 111 -0.36 -1.08 11.72
CA ALA A 111 0.76 -0.16 11.65
C ALA A 111 2.00 -0.78 12.35
N PRO A 112 3.18 -0.76 11.71
CA PRO A 112 4.42 -1.20 12.34
C PRO A 112 4.78 -0.27 13.52
N THR A 113 5.15 -0.86 14.66
CA THR A 113 5.39 -0.11 15.91
C THR A 113 6.77 -0.31 16.52
N ASN A 114 7.37 -1.49 16.37
CA ASN A 114 8.69 -1.77 16.96
C ASN A 114 9.83 -1.37 16.00
N GLU A 115 11.07 -1.30 16.50
CA GLU A 115 12.20 -0.86 15.69
C GLU A 115 12.53 -1.81 14.53
N GLU A 116 12.30 -3.11 14.70
CA GLU A 116 12.52 -4.12 13.67
C GLU A 116 11.52 -3.98 12.51
N GLU A 117 10.23 -3.84 12.81
CA GLU A 117 9.15 -3.54 11.86
C GLU A 117 9.34 -2.16 11.19
N ARG A 118 10.03 -1.22 11.85
CA ARG A 118 10.37 0.08 11.26
C ARG A 118 11.60 0.05 10.35
N ARG A 119 12.45 -0.98 10.45
CA ARG A 119 13.57 -1.21 9.50
C ARG A 119 13.04 -1.68 8.15
N GLU A 120 11.89 -2.36 8.12
CA GLU A 120 11.14 -2.70 6.90
C GLU A 120 10.26 -1.53 6.45
N ASP A 121 10.89 -0.44 5.99
CA ASP A 121 10.30 0.68 5.23
C ASP A 121 9.02 1.36 5.78
N ARG A 122 8.60 1.03 7.01
CA ARG A 122 7.33 1.45 7.63
C ARG A 122 6.09 1.02 6.84
N GLN A 123 6.15 -0.13 6.17
CA GLN A 123 5.01 -0.68 5.45
C GLN A 123 3.91 -1.17 6.39
N ILE A 124 2.65 -0.93 6.03
CA ILE A 124 1.50 -1.48 6.77
C ILE A 124 1.51 -3.01 6.65
N LEU A 125 1.35 -3.67 7.78
CA LEU A 125 1.25 -5.12 7.87
C LEU A 125 -0.21 -5.55 7.73
N VAL A 126 -0.44 -6.78 7.27
CA VAL A 126 -1.74 -7.44 7.30
C VAL A 126 -1.61 -8.73 8.11
N ARG A 127 -2.12 -8.72 9.35
CA ARG A 127 -1.97 -9.84 10.30
C ARG A 127 -3.17 -9.97 11.22
N GLN A 128 -3.13 -11.01 12.06
CA GLN A 128 -4.15 -11.24 13.10
C GLN A 128 -4.28 -9.99 13.99
N LEU A 129 -5.52 -9.52 14.12
CA LEU A 129 -5.92 -8.43 14.99
C LEU A 129 -5.92 -8.94 16.43
N ILE A 130 -5.41 -8.11 17.34
CA ILE A 130 -5.34 -8.44 18.76
C ILE A 130 -6.48 -7.72 19.44
N VAL A 131 -7.35 -8.48 20.11
CA VAL A 131 -8.51 -7.97 20.81
C VAL A 131 -8.35 -8.25 22.30
N GLY A 132 -8.35 -7.20 23.11
CA GLY A 132 -8.30 -7.30 24.57
C GLY A 132 -9.68 -7.69 25.14
N PRO A 133 -9.72 -8.47 26.22
CA PRO A 133 -10.97 -8.88 26.86
C PRO A 133 -11.60 -7.69 27.61
N SER A 134 -12.51 -6.96 26.96
CA SER A 134 -13.31 -5.91 27.58
C SER A 134 -14.64 -5.69 26.85
N GLU A 135 -15.59 -5.03 27.51
CA GLU A 135 -16.89 -4.61 26.97
C GLU A 135 -16.95 -3.06 27.04
N PRO A 136 -16.84 -2.33 25.91
CA PRO A 136 -16.58 -2.80 24.55
C PRO A 136 -15.13 -3.30 24.36
N PRO A 137 -14.86 -4.08 23.29
CA PRO A 137 -13.53 -4.64 22.99
C PRO A 137 -12.42 -3.58 22.93
N PHE A 138 -11.22 -3.97 23.37
CA PHE A 138 -10.03 -3.13 23.28
C PHE A 138 -9.17 -3.53 22.09
N TYR A 139 -8.75 -2.54 21.29
CA TYR A 139 -7.78 -2.73 20.21
C TYR A 139 -6.53 -1.88 20.47
N PRO A 140 -5.33 -2.45 20.27
CA PRO A 140 -4.09 -1.67 20.28
C PRO A 140 -4.12 -0.52 19.26
N SER A 141 -3.49 0.60 19.60
CA SER A 141 -3.53 1.82 18.77
C SER A 141 -2.98 1.64 17.36
N ASN A 142 -2.10 0.67 17.15
CA ASN A 142 -1.55 0.36 15.83
C ASN A 142 -2.51 -0.44 14.93
N GLN A 143 -3.68 -0.81 15.40
CA GLN A 143 -4.74 -1.46 14.62
C GLN A 143 -5.90 -0.50 14.34
N LEU A 144 -5.79 0.75 14.80
CA LEU A 144 -6.83 1.75 14.76
C LEU A 144 -6.48 2.87 13.77
N PHE A 145 -7.43 3.20 12.92
CA PHE A 145 -7.29 4.20 11.86
C PHE A 145 -8.41 5.24 11.95
N ARG A 146 -8.09 6.49 11.61
CA ARG A 146 -9.06 7.58 11.52
C ARG A 146 -9.12 8.10 10.10
N PHE A 147 -10.33 8.39 9.64
CA PHE A 147 -10.57 8.96 8.31
C PHE A 147 -10.87 10.45 8.45
N LYS A 148 -10.32 11.24 7.54
CA LYS A 148 -10.68 12.64 7.35
C LYS A 148 -10.95 12.85 5.87
N TYR A 149 -12.10 13.44 5.56
CA TYR A 149 -12.49 13.78 4.20
C TYR A 149 -12.09 15.24 3.93
N GLN A 150 -11.53 15.51 2.76
CA GLN A 150 -11.39 16.89 2.29
C GLN A 150 -12.78 17.35 1.83
N GLU A 151 -13.22 18.49 2.35
CA GLU A 151 -14.43 19.20 1.90
C GLU A 151 -14.19 19.85 0.53
#